data_AF-A0A9X1WFN5-F1
#
_entry.id   AF-A0A9X1WFN5-F1
#
_cell.length_a   1.000
_cell.length_b   1.000
_cell.length_c   1.000
_cell.angle_alpha   90.00
_cell.angle_beta   90.00
_cell.angle_gamma   90.00
#
_symmetry.space_group_name_H-M   'P 1'
#
loop_
_entity.id
_entity.type
_entity.pdbx_description
1 polymer ?
#
loop_
_entity_poly.entity_id
_entity_poly.type
_entity_poly.pdbx_seq_one_letter_code
_entity_poly.pdbx_strand_id
1 'polypeptide(L)'
;MTVRFATDAEGLREWYDDADYPVLFPVLTYLWPHLDEKTRRQIIRDAAGGADDPWAGLDYALYQAAHQGIRVPDSLLDQLEAQPSELFNQISIPKSVATLRDMNRAAT
;
A
#
# COMPACT_ATOMS: atom_id res chain seq x y z
N MET A 1 6.89 -4.16 26.05
CA MET A 1 7.36 -4.24 24.65
C MET A 1 7.00 -2.91 24.00
N THR A 2 7.98 -2.02 23.87
CA THR A 2 7.75 -0.68 23.31
C THR A 2 7.59 -0.86 21.81
N VAL A 3 6.35 -0.85 21.33
CA VAL A 3 6.06 -0.85 19.89
C VAL A 3 6.73 0.40 19.33
N ARG A 4 7.90 0.24 18.72
CA ARG A 4 8.53 1.29 17.92
C ARG A 4 7.56 1.50 16.76
N PHE A 5 6.71 2.51 16.88
CA PHE A 5 5.90 2.94 15.75
C PHE A 5 6.87 3.18 14.60
N ALA A 6 6.70 2.45 13.50
CA ALA A 6 7.49 2.66 12.31
C ALA A 6 7.24 4.08 11.80
N THR A 7 8.06 5.03 12.26
CA THR A 7 8.06 6.40 11.76
C THR A 7 8.93 6.52 10.49
N ASP A 8 9.62 5.45 10.13
CA ASP A 8 10.57 5.33 9.03
C ASP A 8 10.33 4.05 8.22
N ALA A 9 11.00 3.95 7.07
CA ALA A 9 10.92 2.81 6.18
C ALA A 9 11.51 1.52 6.78
N GLU A 10 12.34 1.61 7.83
CA GLU A 10 12.90 0.43 8.51
C GLU A 10 11.82 -0.33 9.27
N GLY A 11 10.93 0.39 9.95
CA GLY A 11 9.78 -0.27 10.58
C GLY A 11 8.75 -0.78 9.58
N LEU A 12 8.65 -0.21 8.37
CA LEU A 12 7.81 -0.77 7.30
C LEU A 12 8.37 -2.11 6.80
N ARG A 13 9.70 -2.22 6.70
CA ARG A 13 10.40 -3.43 6.26
C ARG A 13 10.07 -4.64 7.13
N GLU A 14 10.04 -4.47 8.45
CA GLU A 14 9.74 -5.54 9.41
C GLU A 14 8.38 -6.22 9.16
N TRP A 15 7.40 -5.49 8.63
CA TRP A 15 6.03 -6.01 8.42
C TRP A 15 5.73 -6.39 6.97
N TYR A 16 6.51 -5.88 6.00
CA TYR A 16 6.15 -5.94 4.58
C TYR A 16 7.26 -6.45 3.66
N ASP A 17 8.50 -6.57 4.13
CA ASP A 17 9.61 -7.20 3.39
C ASP A 17 9.55 -8.72 3.54
N ASP A 18 8.39 -9.26 3.18
CA ASP A 18 8.12 -10.68 3.12
C ASP A 18 8.32 -11.16 1.68
N ALA A 19 9.06 -12.25 1.52
CA ALA A 19 9.31 -12.88 0.24
C ALA A 19 8.02 -13.38 -0.44
N ASP A 20 6.98 -13.65 0.34
CA ASP A 20 5.67 -14.07 -0.17
C ASP A 20 4.88 -12.90 -0.80
N TYR A 21 5.27 -11.64 -0.50
CA TYR A 21 4.56 -10.44 -0.95
C TYR A 21 5.49 -9.35 -1.53
N PRO A 22 6.27 -9.67 -2.59
CA PRO A 22 7.36 -8.83 -3.06
C PRO A 22 6.93 -7.46 -3.60
N VAL A 23 5.65 -7.27 -3.89
CA VAL A 23 5.10 -6.00 -4.41
C VAL A 23 4.65 -5.03 -3.31
N LEU A 24 4.35 -5.52 -2.10
CA LEU A 24 3.78 -4.67 -1.04
C LEU A 24 4.80 -3.64 -0.56
N PHE A 25 6.02 -4.09 -0.27
CA PHE A 25 7.07 -3.22 0.24
C PHE A 25 7.47 -2.10 -0.75
N PRO A 26 7.69 -2.35 -2.06
CA PRO A 26 7.95 -1.28 -3.03
C PRO A 26 6.84 -0.24 -3.12
N VAL A 27 5.58 -0.65 -3.17
CA VAL A 27 4.44 0.26 -3.29
C VAL A 27 4.27 1.10 -2.03
N LEU A 28 4.33 0.46 -0.86
CA LEU A 28 4.22 1.16 0.42
C LEU A 28 5.40 2.09 0.66
N THR A 29 6.62 1.70 0.29
CA THR A 29 7.81 2.56 0.37
C THR A 29 7.65 3.80 -0.49
N TYR A 30 7.10 3.66 -1.70
CA TYR A 30 6.80 4.79 -2.57
C TYR A 30 5.75 5.73 -1.95
N LEU A 31 4.66 5.19 -1.41
CA LEU A 31 3.58 5.99 -0.82
C LEU A 31 3.98 6.62 0.52
N TRP A 32 4.82 5.95 1.31
CA TRP A 32 5.17 6.32 2.69
C TRP A 32 5.43 7.81 2.92
N PRO A 33 6.32 8.49 2.17
CA PRO A 33 6.59 9.91 2.38
C PRO A 33 5.40 10.83 2.12
N HIS A 34 4.41 10.38 1.34
CA HIS A 34 3.22 11.16 0.96
C HIS A 34 2.04 10.98 1.91
N LEU A 35 2.04 9.93 2.74
CA LEU A 35 0.95 9.63 3.66
C LEU A 35 1.10 10.43 4.95
N ASP A 36 -0.02 10.82 5.57
CA ASP A 36 -0.01 11.46 6.89
C ASP A 36 0.29 10.44 8.01
N GLU A 37 0.70 10.94 9.18
CA GLU A 37 1.07 10.08 10.31
C GLU A 37 -0.07 9.16 10.76
N LYS A 38 -1.31 9.64 10.68
CA LYS A 38 -2.50 8.85 11.01
C LYS A 38 -2.65 7.67 10.06
N THR A 39 -2.48 7.88 8.76
CA THR A 39 -2.56 6.80 7.76
C THR A 39 -1.43 5.80 7.94
N ARG A 40 -0.19 6.26 8.12
CA ARG A 40 0.96 5.37 8.36
C ARG A 40 0.74 4.46 9.57
N ARG A 41 0.23 5.01 10.67
CA ARG A 41 -0.12 4.22 11.87
C ARG A 41 -1.22 3.20 11.61
N GLN A 42 -2.20 3.54 10.80
CA GLN A 42 -3.29 2.62 10.44
C GLN A 42 -2.76 1.46 9.58
N ILE A 43 -1.91 1.73 8.58
CA ILE A 43 -1.26 0.70 7.75
C ILE A 43 -0.50 -0.30 8.61
N ILE A 44 0.34 0.18 9.53
CA ILE A 44 1.09 -0.69 10.44
C ILE A 44 0.15 -1.47 11.35
N ARG A 45 -0.93 -0.85 11.84
CA ARG A 45 -1.92 -1.52 12.68
C ARG A 45 -2.64 -2.64 11.93
N ASP A 46 -2.97 -2.42 10.67
CA ASP A 46 -3.64 -3.41 9.83
C ASP A 46 -2.71 -4.59 9.51
N ALA A 47 -1.40 -4.34 9.37
CA ALA A 47 -0.39 -5.40 9.30
C ALA A 47 -0.13 -6.12 10.63
N ALA A 48 -0.06 -5.39 11.75
CA ALA A 48 0.45 -5.92 13.03
C ALA A 48 -0.63 -6.38 14.02
N GLY A 49 -1.89 -5.99 13.84
CA GLY A 49 -2.81 -5.82 14.97
C GLY A 49 -4.23 -6.38 14.86
N GLY A 50 -4.62 -7.14 13.83
CA GLY A 50 -5.99 -7.67 13.84
C GLY A 50 -6.46 -8.62 12.75
N ALA A 51 -5.75 -8.76 11.62
CA ALA A 51 -6.19 -9.64 10.52
C ALA A 51 -5.08 -10.50 9.90
N ASP A 52 -3.82 -10.36 10.31
CA ASP A 52 -2.65 -10.99 9.68
C ASP A 52 -2.64 -10.85 8.15
N ASP A 53 -3.22 -9.76 7.64
CA ASP A 53 -3.37 -9.54 6.20
C ASP A 53 -2.66 -8.24 5.77
N PRO A 54 -1.38 -8.34 5.35
CA PRO A 54 -0.63 -7.19 4.89
C PRO A 54 -1.30 -6.51 3.67
N TRP A 55 -2.17 -7.21 2.93
CA TRP A 55 -2.94 -6.63 1.83
C TRP A 55 -3.97 -5.60 2.29
N ALA A 56 -4.50 -5.71 3.52
CA ALA A 56 -5.43 -4.73 4.06
C ALA A 56 -4.75 -3.36 4.26
N GLY A 57 -3.50 -3.37 4.76
CA GLY A 57 -2.72 -2.14 4.90
C GLY A 57 -2.33 -1.53 3.54
N LEU A 58 -2.06 -2.37 2.52
CA LEU A 58 -1.85 -1.90 1.16
C LEU A 58 -3.11 -1.27 0.56
N ASP A 59 -4.27 -1.92 0.67
CA ASP A 59 -5.53 -1.37 0.16
C ASP A 59 -5.81 0.00 0.78
N TYR A 60 -5.64 0.11 2.11
CA TYR A 60 -5.79 1.38 2.81
C TYR A 60 -4.83 2.47 2.27
N ALA A 61 -3.58 2.11 1.99
CA ALA A 61 -2.61 3.04 1.40
C ALA A 61 -3.01 3.50 -0.01
N LEU A 62 -3.45 2.58 -0.88
CA LEU A 62 -3.89 2.88 -2.24
C LEU A 62 -5.17 3.72 -2.24
N TYR A 63 -6.12 3.40 -1.38
CA TYR A 63 -7.33 4.18 -1.17
C TYR A 63 -6.99 5.63 -0.77
N GLN A 64 -6.07 5.81 0.18
CA GLN A 64 -5.64 7.13 0.62
C GLN A 64 -4.87 7.89 -0.48
N ALA A 65 -4.02 7.20 -1.24
CA ALA A 65 -3.34 7.80 -2.39
C ALA A 65 -4.34 8.36 -3.41
N ALA A 66 -5.37 7.58 -3.74
CA ALA A 66 -6.43 8.02 -4.66
C ALA A 66 -7.21 9.22 -4.10
N HIS A 67 -7.59 9.20 -2.82
CA HIS A 67 -8.34 10.29 -2.18
C HIS A 67 -7.53 11.59 -2.04
N GLN A 68 -6.22 11.48 -1.86
CA GLN A 68 -5.33 12.63 -1.69
C GLN A 68 -4.75 13.14 -3.01
N GLY A 69 -5.12 12.54 -4.14
CA GLY A 69 -4.58 12.95 -5.45
C GLY A 69 -3.11 12.56 -5.66
N ILE A 70 -2.58 11.63 -4.85
CA ILE A 70 -1.20 11.18 -4.95
C ILE A 70 -1.06 10.28 -6.18
N ARG A 71 -0.13 10.61 -7.06
CA ARG A 71 0.14 9.79 -8.24
C ARG A 71 1.02 8.61 -7.89
N VAL A 72 0.59 7.44 -8.36
CA VAL A 72 1.37 6.21 -8.29
C VAL A 72 1.85 5.87 -9.70
N PRO A 73 3.15 5.63 -9.92
CA PRO A 73 3.69 5.25 -11.22
C PRO A 73 2.98 4.04 -11.80
N ASP A 74 2.68 4.07 -13.10
CA ASP A 74 2.05 2.94 -13.79
C ASP A 74 2.86 1.66 -13.62
N SER A 75 4.19 1.73 -13.59
CA SER A 75 5.06 0.57 -13.36
C SER A 75 4.85 -0.12 -12.01
N LEU A 76 4.37 0.60 -10.99
CA LEU A 76 4.03 0.01 -9.68
C LEU A 76 2.60 -0.55 -9.69
N LEU A 77 1.68 0.09 -10.42
CA LEU A 77 0.33 -0.42 -10.63
C LEU A 77 0.34 -1.71 -11.47
N ASP A 78 1.19 -1.78 -12.50
CA ASP A 78 1.43 -2.97 -13.32
C ASP A 78 1.92 -4.14 -12.46
N GLN A 79 2.83 -3.89 -11.51
CA GLN A 79 3.34 -4.93 -10.61
C GLN A 79 2.28 -5.48 -9.66
N LEU A 80 1.34 -4.63 -9.22
CA LEU A 80 0.21 -5.03 -8.39
C LEU A 80 -0.76 -5.90 -9.20
N GLU A 81 -1.11 -5.48 -10.41
CA GLU A 81 -1.99 -6.24 -11.30
C GLU A 81 -1.38 -7.57 -11.76
N ALA A 82 -0.04 -7.69 -11.78
CA ALA A 82 0.67 -8.90 -12.12
C ALA A 82 0.68 -9.97 -11.00
N GLN A 83 0.18 -9.65 -9.80
CA GLN A 83 0.08 -10.61 -8.70
C GLN A 83 -1.01 -11.66 -8.97
N PRO A 84 -0.92 -12.85 -8.35
CA PRO A 84 -1.99 -13.84 -8.42
C PRO A 84 -3.35 -13.22 -8.10
N SER A 85 -4.38 -13.59 -8.88
CA SER A 85 -5.70 -12.96 -8.79
C SER A 85 -6.33 -13.07 -7.40
N GLU A 86 -6.04 -14.12 -6.63
CA GLU A 86 -6.50 -14.27 -5.24
C GLU A 86 -5.95 -13.19 -4.32
N LEU A 87 -4.71 -12.75 -4.56
CA LEU A 87 -4.05 -11.67 -3.82
C LEU A 87 -4.42 -10.29 -4.37
N PHE A 88 -4.51 -10.14 -5.68
CA PHE A 88 -4.89 -8.88 -6.31
C PHE A 88 -6.36 -8.52 -6.07
N ASN A 89 -7.26 -9.51 -6.00
CA ASN A 89 -8.69 -9.30 -5.73
C ASN A 89 -9.00 -9.09 -4.24
N GLN A 90 -7.97 -8.88 -3.40
CA GLN A 90 -8.16 -8.43 -2.05
C GLN A 90 -8.99 -7.14 -2.03
N ILE A 91 -9.79 -6.99 -0.97
CA ILE A 91 -10.91 -6.05 -0.92
C ILE A 91 -10.45 -4.67 -1.42
N SER A 92 -11.16 -4.13 -2.42
CA SER A 92 -10.98 -2.81 -3.02
C SER A 92 -9.69 -2.51 -3.79
N ILE A 93 -8.65 -3.33 -3.74
CA ILE A 93 -7.39 -3.10 -4.47
C ILE A 93 -7.62 -2.84 -5.98
N PRO A 94 -8.42 -3.65 -6.71
CA PRO A 94 -8.65 -3.39 -8.13
C PRO A 94 -9.34 -2.03 -8.40
N LYS A 95 -10.20 -1.58 -7.48
CA LYS A 95 -10.89 -0.28 -7.61
C LYS A 95 -9.94 0.88 -7.35
N SER A 96 -9.08 0.75 -6.34
CA SER A 96 -8.07 1.76 -6.00
C SER A 96 -7.05 1.89 -7.14
N VAL A 97 -6.58 0.77 -7.69
CA VAL A 97 -5.68 0.76 -8.87
C VAL A 97 -6.33 1.38 -10.10
N ALA A 98 -7.58 1.02 -10.43
CA ALA A 98 -8.29 1.62 -11.57
C ALA A 98 -8.43 3.14 -11.41
N THR A 99 -8.77 3.62 -10.20
CA THR A 99 -8.87 5.05 -9.89
C THR A 99 -7.52 5.76 -10.10
N LEU A 100 -6.44 5.20 -9.57
CA LEU A 100 -5.09 5.75 -9.72
C LEU A 100 -4.63 5.79 -11.19
N ARG A 101 -4.97 4.77 -11.98
CA ARG A 101 -4.70 4.78 -13.43
C ARG A 101 -5.46 5.87 -14.16
N ASP A 102 -6.75 6.05 -13.86
CA ASP A 102 -7.54 7.09 -14.50
C ASP A 102 -7.01 8.49 -14.14
N MET A 103 -6.52 8.68 -12.91
CA MET A 103 -5.82 9.90 -12.51
C MET A 103 -4.52 10.12 -13.29
N ASN A 104 -3.74 9.08 -13.55
CA ASN A 104 -2.53 9.17 -14.39
C ASN A 104 -2.87 9.57 -15.84
N ARG A 105 -3.94 8.99 -16.40
CA ARG A 105 -4.43 9.31 -17.76
C ARG A 105 -4.94 10.74 -17.87
N ALA A 106 -5.72 11.21 -16.90
CA ALA A 106 -6.31 12.56 -16.91
C ALA A 106 -5.28 13.69 -16.84
N ALA A 107 -4.02 13.37 -16.58
CA ALA A 107 -2.95 14.30 -16.40
C ALA A 107 -1.95 14.39 -17.57
N THR A 108 -2.16 13.58 -18.60
CA THR A 108 -1.39 13.58 -19.85
C THR A 108 -2.13 14.40 -20.89
#